data_AF-A0A929ZZF2-F1
#
_entry.id   AF-A0A929ZZF2-F1
#
_cell.length_a   1.000
_cell.length_b   1.000
_cell.length_c   1.000
_cell.angle_alpha   90.00
_cell.angle_beta   90.00
_cell.angle_gamma   90.00
#
_symmetry.space_group_name_H-M   'P 1'
#
loop_
_entity.id
_entity.type
_entity.pdbx_description
1 polymer ?
#
loop_
_entity_poly.entity_id
_entity_poly.type
_entity_poly.pdbx_seq_one_letter_code
_entity_poly.pdbx_strand_id
1 'polypeptide(L)' 'MNLPNRLTLFRIVLIPVIILVYLFPYSAFGITPISFYVQHVSISVIDIVALLIYILAAITDAIDGHIARSRNMITT' A
#
# COMPACT_ATOMS: atom_id res chain seq x y z
N MET A 1 -0.20 -21.44 -6.02
CA MET A 1 0.84 -20.77 -5.19
C MET A 1 0.32 -20.61 -3.77
N ASN A 2 1.14 -20.95 -2.77
CA ASN A 2 0.74 -20.92 -1.36
C ASN A 2 0.32 -19.50 -0.93
N LEU A 3 -0.81 -19.39 -0.22
CA LEU A 3 -1.37 -18.14 0.31
C LEU A 3 -0.33 -17.25 1.03
N PRO A 4 0.62 -17.80 1.80
CA PRO A 4 1.69 -17.02 2.42
C PRO A 4 2.64 -16.36 1.40
N ASN A 5 2.90 -17.03 0.28
CA ASN A 5 3.84 -16.58 -0.76
C ASN A 5 3.28 -15.40 -1.58
N ARG A 6 1.96 -15.32 -1.74
CA ARG A 6 1.30 -14.20 -2.45
C ARG A 6 1.30 -12.93 -1.61
N LEU A 7 1.04 -13.06 -0.30
CA LEU A 7 1.11 -11.95 0.63
C LEU A 7 2.53 -11.37 0.76
N THR A 8 3.56 -12.22 0.64
CA THR A 8 4.95 -11.74 0.60
C THR A 8 5.26 -11.05 -0.73
N LEU A 9 4.89 -11.66 -1.86
CA LEU A 9 5.09 -11.06 -3.20
C LEU A 9 4.42 -9.70 -3.34
N PHE A 10 3.21 -9.53 -2.81
CA PHE A 10 2.51 -8.27 -2.94
C PHE A 10 3.11 -7.17 -2.06
N ARG A 11 3.54 -7.48 -0.82
CA ARG A 11 4.32 -6.54 0.00
C ARG A 11 5.61 -6.10 -0.69
N ILE A 12 6.28 -7.03 -1.39
CA ILE A 12 7.50 -6.74 -2.15
C ILE A 12 7.23 -5.70 -3.26
N VAL A 13 6.04 -5.68 -3.86
CA VAL A 13 5.67 -4.68 -4.89
C VAL A 13 5.12 -3.39 -4.28
N LEU A 14 4.34 -3.48 -3.21
CA LEU A 14 3.64 -2.34 -2.61
C LEU A 14 4.55 -1.41 -1.80
N ILE A 15 5.57 -1.96 -1.12
CA ILE A 15 6.54 -1.17 -0.34
C ILE A 15 7.29 -0.16 -1.24
N PRO A 16 7.84 -0.55 -2.41
CA PRO A 16 8.43 0.38 -3.36
C PRO A 16 7.48 1.52 -3.79
N VAL A 17 6.19 1.22 -3.99
CA VAL A 17 5.18 2.23 -4.37
C VAL A 17 4.99 3.25 -3.26
N ILE A 18 4.86 2.80 -2.01
CA ILE A 18 4.75 3.68 -0.84
C ILE A 18 5.99 4.55 -0.70
N ILE A 19 7.19 3.97 -0.85
CA ILE A 19 8.46 4.70 -0.81
C ILE A 19 8.49 5.78 -1.90
N LEU A 20 8.06 5.45 -3.12
CA LEU A 20 8.04 6.40 -4.24
C LEU A 20 7.09 7.57 -3.97
N VAL A 21 5.94 7.32 -3.34
CA VAL A 21 5.02 8.37 -2.88
C VAL A 21 5.70 9.26 -1.84
N TYR A 22 6.41 8.69 -0.86
CA TYR A 22 7.13 9.50 0.14
C TYR A 22 8.31 10.28 -0.41
N LEU A 23 9.05 9.70 -1.36
CA LEU A 23 10.24 10.32 -1.96
C LEU A 23 9.88 11.35 -3.03
N PHE A 24 8.60 11.42 -3.42
CA PHE A 24 8.15 12.35 -4.44
C PHE A 24 8.44 13.80 -3.98
N PRO A 25 9.12 14.62 -4.81
CA PRO A 25 9.57 15.95 -4.39
C PRO A 25 8.41 16.95 -4.48
N TYR A 26 7.43 16.86 -3.57
CA TYR A 26 6.25 17.73 -3.53
C TYR A 26 6.61 19.23 -3.53
N SER A 27 7.69 19.60 -2.85
CA SER A 27 8.20 20.97 -2.80
C SER A 27 8.66 21.52 -4.15
N ALA A 28 9.25 20.67 -5.01
CA ALA A 28 9.67 21.07 -6.35
C ALA A 28 8.49 21.36 -7.29
N PHE A 29 7.32 20.79 -7.00
CA PHE A 29 6.07 21.03 -7.72
C PHE A 29 5.19 22.12 -7.07
N GLY A 30 5.69 22.80 -6.04
CA GLY A 30 4.92 23.83 -5.30
C GLY A 30 3.77 23.26 -4.47
N ILE A 31 3.75 21.95 -4.23
CA ILE A 31 2.74 21.28 -3.41
C ILE A 31 3.27 21.25 -1.98
N THR A 32 2.61 21.97 -1.08
CA THR A 32 2.85 21.86 0.37
C THR A 32 1.81 20.93 0.97
N PRO A 33 2.16 19.69 1.32
CA PRO A 33 1.23 18.76 1.93
C PRO A 33 0.73 19.33 3.26
N ILE A 34 -0.58 19.31 3.47
CA ILE A 34 -1.16 19.75 4.73
C ILE A 34 -0.72 18.77 5.81
N SER A 35 -0.18 19.29 6.91
CA SER A 35 0.17 18.53 8.10
C SER A 35 -0.74 18.91 9.27
N PHE A 36 -1.22 17.89 9.98
CA PHE A 36 -2.00 18.02 11.19
C PHE A 36 -1.10 17.74 12.39
N TYR A 37 -1.06 18.66 13.35
CA TYR A 37 -0.35 18.47 14.60
C TYR A 37 -1.31 17.98 15.67
N VAL A 38 -1.15 16.73 16.09
CA VAL A 38 -1.89 16.15 17.21
C VAL A 38 -0.93 15.99 18.38
N GLN A 39 -1.00 16.91 19.33
CA GLN A 39 -0.11 17.03 20.50
C GLN A 39 1.39 17.09 20.15
N HIS A 40 2.02 15.93 19.95
CA HIS A 40 3.46 15.78 19.65
C HIS A 40 3.72 15.01 18.34
N VAL A 41 2.66 14.64 17.61
CA VAL A 41 2.75 13.88 16.36
C VAL A 41 2.28 14.75 15.21
N SER A 42 3.14 14.92 14.20
CA SER A 42 2.80 15.56 12.93
C SER A 42 2.35 14.47 11.95
N ILE A 43 1.08 14.50 11.57
CA ILE A 43 0.50 13.59 10.57
C ILE A 43 0.27 14.38 9.29
N SER A 44 0.98 14.02 8.23
CA SER A 44 0.82 14.64 6.91
C SER A 44 -0.32 13.97 6.13
N VAL A 45 -0.95 14.71 5.22
CA VAL A 45 -1.93 14.14 4.27
C VAL A 45 -1.30 12.99 3.45
N ILE A 46 0.00 13.04 3.18
CA ILE A 46 0.73 11.95 2.52
C ILE A 46 0.65 10.66 3.33
N ASP A 47 0.75 10.72 4.66
CA ASP A 47 0.68 9.55 5.54
C ASP A 47 -0.72 8.90 5.46
N ILE A 48 -1.76 9.73 5.42
CA ILE A 48 -3.16 9.27 5.29
C ILE A 48 -3.39 8.63 3.91
N VAL A 49 -2.86 9.24 2.85
CA VAL A 49 -2.95 8.69 1.49
C VAL A 49 -2.18 7.38 1.38
N ALA A 50 -0.97 7.29 1.94
CA ALA A 50 -0.18 6.06 1.97
C ALA A 50 -0.91 4.94 2.75
N LEU A 51 -1.52 5.27 3.88
CA LEU A 51 -2.34 4.34 4.66
C LEU A 51 -3.54 3.84 3.85
N LEU A 52 -4.24 4.74 3.16
CA LEU A 52 -5.39 4.39 2.32
C LEU A 52 -4.97 3.45 1.17
N ILE A 53 -3.86 3.76 0.49
CA ILE A 53 -3.30 2.90 -0.56
C ILE A 53 -2.97 1.52 0.02
N TYR A 54 -2.33 1.47 1.19
CA TYR A 54 -2.00 0.21 1.86
C TYR A 54 -3.25 -0.63 2.20
N ILE A 55 -4.30 -0.01 2.73
CA ILE A 55 -5.56 -0.69 3.06
C ILE A 55 -6.23 -1.25 1.81
N LEU A 56 -6.37 -0.42 0.77
CA LEU A 56 -6.99 -0.85 -0.50
C LEU A 56 -6.22 -2.02 -1.10
N ALA A 57 -4.90 -1.92 -1.13
CA ALA A 57 -4.04 -2.96 -1.65
C ALA A 57 -4.15 -4.26 -0.84
N ALA A 58 -4.21 -4.17 0.51
CA ALA A 58 -4.43 -5.33 1.37
C ALA A 58 -5.81 -6.00 1.17
N ILE A 59 -6.85 -5.21 0.87
CA ILE A 59 -8.19 -5.73 0.54
C ILE A 59 -8.18 -6.44 -0.80
N THR A 60 -7.60 -5.83 -1.84
CA THR A 60 -7.48 -6.45 -3.18
C THR A 60 -6.71 -7.77 -3.11
N ASP A 61 -5.63 -7.82 -2.32
CA ASP A 61 -4.88 -9.05 -2.04
C ASP A 61 -5.71 -10.15 -1.38
N ALA A 62 -6.50 -9.78 -0.38
CA ALA A 62 -7.35 -10.72 0.33
C ALA A 62 -8.42 -11.31 -0.61
N ILE A 63 -8.97 -10.47 -1.49
CA ILE A 63 -9.95 -10.87 -2.49
C ILE A 63 -9.31 -11.75 -3.58
N ASP A 64 -8.17 -11.37 -4.15
CA ASP A 64 -7.46 -12.16 -5.18
C ASP A 64 -6.93 -13.49 -4.63
N GLY A 65 -6.51 -13.51 -3.37
CA GLY A 65 -6.19 -14.72 -2.63
C GLY A 65 -7.40 -15.65 -2.46
N HIS A 66 -8.57 -15.09 -2.16
CA HIS A 66 -9.82 -15.84 -2.01
C HIS A 66 -10.33 -16.39 -3.35
N ILE A 67 -10.35 -15.56 -4.40
CA ILE A 67 -10.80 -15.93 -5.75
C ILE A 67 -9.89 -17.00 -6.36
N ALA A 68 -8.57 -16.90 -6.16
CA ALA A 68 -7.66 -17.92 -6.67
C ALA A 68 -7.76 -19.25 -5.93
N ARG A 69 -8.19 -19.24 -4.66
CA ARG A 69 -8.48 -20.46 -3.90
C ARG A 69 -9.78 -21.11 -4.35
N SER A 70 -10.79 -20.32 -4.72
CA SER A 70 -12.09 -20.87 -5.17
C SER A 70 -12.02 -21.47 -6.58
N ARG A 71 -11.07 -21.05 -7.43
CA ARG A 71 -10.94 -21.54 -8.81
C ARG A 71 -10.09 -22.79 -9.01
N ASN A 72 -9.60 -23.45 -7.95
CA ASN A 72 -8.86 -24.74 -8.03
C ASN A 72 -7.83 -24.79 -9.20
N MET A 73 -7.14 -23.68 -9.46
CA MET A 73 -6.08 -23.66 -10.47
C MET A 73 -4.83 -24.31 -9.85
N ILE A 74 -4.88 -25.63 -9.82
CA ILE A 74 -3.76 -26.53 -9.61
C ILE A 74 -2.93 -26.44 -10.88
N THR A 75 -1.99 -25.50 -10.91
CA THR A 75 -0.89 -25.59 -11.87
C THR A 75 0.14 -26.51 -11.24
N THR A 76 0.40 -27.62 -11.90
CA THR A 76 1.47 -28.58 -11.60
C THR A 76 2.80 -27.88 -11.42
#